data_AF-A0A662DSZ2-F1
#
_entry.id   AF-A0A662DSZ2-F1
#
_cell.length_a   1.000
_cell.length_b   1.000
_cell.length_c   1.000
_cell.angle_alpha   90.00
_cell.angle_beta   90.00
_cell.angle_gamma   90.00
#
_symmetry.space_group_name_H-M   'P 1'
#
loop_
_entity.id
_entity.type
_entity.pdbx_description
1 polymer ?
#
loop_
_entity_poly.entity_id
_entity_poly.type
_entity_poly.pdbx_seq_one_letter_code
_entity_poly.pdbx_strand_id
1 'polypeptide(L)'
;FTAEGDQQNVDPVGLRPLGNYGGPTNTCALELGSPAIDAGDPDGCYGDVDGDGVLDTVPMDRDQRGSGFWRPTDGDWDGIARCDTGAVEFQLLFADGFESGGTTLWSATTP
;
A
#
# COMPACT_ATOMS: atom_id res chain seq x y z
N PHE A 1 -4.60 -24.86 0.82
CA PHE A 1 -3.66 -23.84 1.31
C PHE A 1 -3.13 -24.34 2.64
N THR A 2 -1.98 -25.02 2.59
CA THR A 2 -1.25 -25.53 3.77
C THR A 2 0.26 -25.40 3.54
N ALA A 3 0.68 -24.48 2.66
CA ALA A 3 2.07 -24.22 2.39
C ALA A 3 2.69 -23.47 3.58
N GLU A 4 4.01 -23.49 3.67
CA GLU A 4 4.75 -22.69 4.63
C GLU A 4 4.48 -21.19 4.36
N GLY A 5 4.10 -20.44 5.39
CA GLY A 5 3.68 -19.05 5.27
C GLY A 5 2.17 -18.83 5.09
N ASP A 6 1.38 -19.87 4.77
CA ASP A 6 -0.08 -19.73 4.67
C ASP A 6 -0.70 -19.38 6.03
N GLN A 7 -1.33 -18.22 6.12
CA GLN A 7 -2.08 -17.81 7.31
C GLN A 7 -3.50 -18.36 7.27
N GLN A 8 -3.76 -19.42 8.06
CA GLN A 8 -5.08 -20.03 8.17
C GLN A 8 -5.80 -19.59 9.44
N ASN A 9 -7.10 -19.31 9.33
CA ASN A 9 -7.97 -18.94 10.46
C ASN A 9 -7.46 -17.72 11.25
N VAL A 10 -6.79 -16.80 10.56
CA VAL A 10 -6.36 -15.51 11.09
C VAL A 10 -7.37 -14.47 10.62
N ASP A 11 -7.81 -13.60 11.53
CA ASP A 11 -8.61 -12.44 11.19
C ASP A 11 -7.78 -11.52 10.28
N PRO A 12 -8.28 -11.07 9.12
CA PRO A 12 -7.57 -10.14 8.24
C PRO A 12 -7.54 -8.72 8.86
N VAL A 13 -6.83 -8.58 9.98
CA VAL A 13 -6.73 -7.34 10.74
C VAL A 13 -6.25 -6.22 9.82
N GLY A 14 -6.97 -5.09 9.83
CA GLY A 14 -6.62 -3.92 9.05
C GLY A 14 -6.87 -4.06 7.54
N LEU A 15 -7.72 -5.00 7.11
CA LEU A 15 -8.23 -5.06 5.74
C LEU A 15 -9.73 -4.76 5.69
N ARG A 16 -10.09 -3.79 4.85
CA ARG A 16 -11.49 -3.51 4.53
C ARG A 16 -12.05 -4.61 3.62
N PRO A 17 -13.36 -4.95 3.72
CA PRO A 17 -13.98 -5.96 2.86
C PRO A 17 -13.78 -5.64 1.38
N LEU A 18 -13.68 -6.67 0.52
CA LEU A 18 -13.58 -6.50 -0.92
C LEU A 18 -14.64 -5.53 -1.45
N GLY A 19 -14.20 -4.44 -2.08
CA GLY A 19 -15.09 -3.38 -2.51
C GLY A 19 -14.43 -2.42 -3.49
N ASN A 20 -15.21 -1.44 -3.94
CA ASN A 20 -14.70 -0.38 -4.80
C ASN A 20 -14.00 0.70 -3.95
N TYR A 21 -12.67 0.66 -3.92
CA TYR A 21 -11.82 1.65 -3.25
C TYR A 21 -11.02 2.50 -4.25
N GLY A 22 -11.56 2.65 -5.47
CA GLY A 22 -10.87 3.26 -6.60
C GLY A 22 -10.23 2.21 -7.51
N GLY A 23 -9.85 2.64 -8.72
CA GLY A 23 -9.25 1.76 -9.72
C GLY A 23 -10.25 1.01 -10.61
N PRO A 24 -9.75 0.10 -11.46
CA PRO A 24 -10.54 -0.66 -12.43
C PRO A 24 -11.18 -1.93 -11.85
N THR A 25 -10.78 -2.38 -10.66
CA THR A 25 -11.27 -3.61 -10.02
C THR A 25 -11.48 -3.43 -8.52
N ASN A 26 -12.31 -4.29 -7.90
CA ASN A 26 -12.49 -4.26 -6.45
C ASN A 26 -11.20 -4.74 -5.75
N THR A 27 -10.86 -4.09 -4.63
CA THR A 27 -9.69 -4.40 -3.82
C THR A 27 -10.07 -4.55 -2.34
N CYS A 28 -9.15 -5.09 -1.53
CA CYS A 28 -9.23 -5.00 -0.07
C CYS A 28 -8.33 -3.85 0.36
N ALA A 29 -8.90 -2.70 0.75
CA ALA A 29 -8.11 -1.55 1.16
C ALA A 29 -7.50 -1.76 2.56
N LEU A 30 -6.29 -1.23 2.76
CA LEU A 30 -5.56 -1.29 4.02
C LEU A 30 -6.03 -0.21 4.99
N GLU A 31 -6.11 -0.56 6.27
CA GLU A 31 -6.32 0.36 7.39
C GLU A 31 -5.02 0.51 8.18
N LEU A 32 -4.89 1.62 8.91
CA LEU A 32 -3.72 1.91 9.73
C LEU A 32 -3.45 0.77 10.72
N GLY A 33 -2.19 0.33 10.79
CA GLY A 33 -1.76 -0.78 11.64
C GLY A 33 -1.99 -2.18 11.03
N SER A 34 -2.41 -2.25 9.76
CA SER A 34 -2.43 -3.52 9.04
C SER A 34 -1.02 -4.12 8.93
N PRO A 35 -0.83 -5.42 9.21
CA PRO A 35 0.47 -6.09 9.06
C PRO A 35 0.91 -6.23 7.59
N ALA A 36 0.07 -5.86 6.62
CA ALA A 36 0.44 -5.82 5.22
C ALA A 36 1.13 -4.51 4.81
N ILE A 37 1.09 -3.47 5.66
CA ILE A 37 1.81 -2.21 5.45
C ILE A 37 3.32 -2.44 5.57
N ASP A 38 4.08 -1.96 4.59
CA ASP A 38 5.54 -2.05 4.47
C ASP A 38 6.11 -3.49 4.61
N ALA A 39 5.27 -4.49 4.34
CA ALA A 39 5.57 -5.90 4.55
C ALA A 39 6.03 -6.65 3.29
N GLY A 40 6.17 -5.95 2.17
CA GLY A 40 6.64 -6.51 0.91
C GLY A 40 8.12 -6.85 0.89
N ASP A 41 8.59 -7.25 -0.29
CA ASP A 41 9.98 -7.68 -0.50
C ASP A 41 10.97 -6.53 -0.19
N PRO A 42 11.95 -6.74 0.73
CA PRO A 42 12.96 -5.72 1.02
C PRO A 42 13.89 -5.41 -0.17
N ASP A 43 13.99 -6.30 -1.17
CA ASP A 43 14.81 -6.09 -2.35
C ASP A 43 14.14 -5.15 -3.38
N GLY A 44 12.83 -4.91 -3.25
CA GLY A 44 12.12 -3.85 -3.97
C GLY A 44 10.71 -4.19 -4.44
N CYS A 45 10.07 -3.20 -5.05
CA CYS A 45 8.73 -3.28 -5.63
C CYS A 45 8.78 -3.79 -7.08
N TYR A 46 8.98 -5.08 -7.25
CA TYR A 46 9.09 -5.73 -8.55
C TYR A 46 7.92 -6.68 -8.80
N GLY A 47 7.46 -6.73 -10.04
CA GLY A 47 6.37 -7.61 -10.46
C GLY A 47 6.85 -8.64 -11.46
N ASP A 48 6.24 -9.80 -11.44
CA ASP A 48 6.26 -10.76 -12.54
C ASP A 48 5.31 -10.23 -13.65
N VAL A 49 5.87 -9.68 -14.72
CA VAL A 49 5.07 -9.02 -15.77
C VAL A 49 4.59 -9.97 -16.85
N ASP A 50 5.17 -11.17 -16.95
CA ASP A 50 4.82 -12.17 -17.96
C ASP A 50 4.06 -13.39 -17.40
N GLY A 51 4.00 -13.54 -16.08
CA GLY A 51 3.26 -14.56 -15.35
C GLY A 51 3.98 -15.90 -15.25
N ASP A 52 5.30 -15.94 -15.41
CA ASP A 52 6.09 -17.18 -15.35
C ASP A 52 6.48 -17.60 -13.91
N GLY A 53 6.18 -16.77 -12.92
CA GLY A 53 6.50 -16.96 -11.50
C GLY A 53 7.89 -16.50 -11.10
N VAL A 54 8.62 -15.80 -11.97
CA VAL A 54 9.91 -15.18 -11.71
C VAL A 54 9.73 -13.67 -11.60
N LEU A 55 10.34 -13.05 -10.58
CA LEU A 55 10.32 -11.60 -10.46
C LEU A 55 11.13 -10.98 -11.60
N ASP A 56 10.46 -10.20 -12.44
CA ASP A 56 11.15 -9.33 -13.39
C ASP A 56 11.69 -8.11 -12.66
N THR A 57 12.83 -7.59 -13.10
CA THR A 57 13.36 -6.31 -12.59
C THR A 57 12.58 -5.09 -13.11
N VAL A 58 11.31 -5.27 -13.49
CA VAL A 58 10.41 -4.21 -13.94
C VAL A 58 9.74 -3.60 -12.70
N PRO A 59 9.99 -2.31 -12.39
CA PRO A 59 9.40 -1.68 -11.23
C PRO A 59 7.88 -1.62 -11.33
N MET A 60 7.19 -2.03 -10.28
CA MET A 60 5.77 -1.73 -10.06
C MET A 60 5.67 -0.36 -9.44
N ASP A 61 5.61 0.69 -10.26
CA ASP A 61 5.59 2.08 -9.80
C ASP A 61 4.25 2.49 -9.16
N ARG A 62 3.19 1.70 -9.39
CA ARG A 62 1.82 2.00 -8.91
C ARG A 62 1.10 0.75 -8.45
N ASP A 63 0.12 0.95 -7.57
CA ASP A 63 -0.80 -0.12 -7.17
C ASP A 63 -1.96 -0.29 -8.17
N GLN A 64 -2.87 -1.23 -7.89
CA GLN A 64 -3.98 -1.55 -8.82
C GLN A 64 -4.93 -0.37 -9.08
N ARG A 65 -4.94 0.69 -8.26
CA ARG A 65 -5.75 1.89 -8.47
C ARG A 65 -5.18 2.80 -9.54
N GLY A 66 -3.88 2.70 -9.82
CA GLY A 66 -3.21 3.38 -10.92
C GLY A 66 -2.71 4.79 -10.58
N SER A 67 -2.98 5.75 -11.46
CA SER A 67 -2.37 7.10 -11.35
C SER A 67 -2.70 7.78 -10.02
N GLY A 68 -1.67 8.28 -9.33
CA GLY A 68 -1.78 8.90 -8.01
C GLY A 68 -1.51 7.96 -6.84
N PHE A 69 -1.45 6.65 -7.07
CA PHE A 69 -1.21 5.62 -6.05
C PHE A 69 0.14 4.95 -6.27
N TRP A 70 1.19 5.61 -5.80
CA TRP A 70 2.59 5.22 -6.02
C TRP A 70 3.07 4.14 -5.06
N ARG A 71 4.05 3.36 -5.51
CA ARG A 71 4.77 2.35 -4.73
C ARG A 71 6.30 2.52 -4.88
N PRO A 72 7.11 2.24 -3.84
CA PRO A 72 6.70 2.10 -2.45
C PRO A 72 6.30 3.45 -1.82
N THR A 73 5.44 3.42 -0.79
CA THR A 73 5.22 4.55 0.11
C THR A 73 5.54 4.11 1.53
N ASP A 74 6.26 4.93 2.30
CA ASP A 74 6.49 4.69 3.74
C ASP A 74 5.17 4.89 4.51
N GLY A 75 4.48 3.77 4.78
CA GLY A 75 3.14 3.72 5.35
C GLY A 75 3.14 3.66 6.88
N ASP A 76 4.21 3.16 7.49
CA ASP A 76 4.40 3.08 8.94
C ASP A 76 5.25 4.21 9.55
N TRP A 77 5.85 5.05 8.72
CA TRP A 77 6.64 6.24 9.07
C TRP A 77 7.95 5.92 9.79
N ASP A 78 8.53 4.75 9.57
CA ASP A 78 9.83 4.37 10.13
C ASP A 78 11.03 4.96 9.35
N GLY A 79 10.77 5.60 8.21
CA GLY A 79 11.76 6.20 7.32
C GLY A 79 12.25 5.27 6.19
N ILE A 80 11.67 4.08 6.06
CA ILE A 80 12.02 3.06 5.06
C ILE A 80 10.76 2.65 4.29
N ALA A 81 10.55 3.25 3.12
CA ALA A 81 9.47 2.86 2.23
C ALA A 81 9.65 1.43 1.68
N ARG A 82 8.66 0.56 1.88
CA ARG A 82 8.55 -0.76 1.25
C ARG A 82 7.19 -0.89 0.58
N CYS A 83 7.09 -1.82 -0.36
CA CYS A 83 5.79 -2.12 -0.93
C CYS A 83 4.90 -2.76 0.12
N ASP A 84 3.61 -2.45 0.10
CA ASP A 84 2.65 -3.22 0.86
C ASP A 84 2.40 -4.56 0.19
N THR A 85 2.06 -5.55 1.00
CA THR A 85 1.65 -6.85 0.47
C THR A 85 0.26 -6.75 -0.14
N GLY A 86 0.14 -7.10 -1.42
CA GLY A 86 -1.12 -7.22 -2.14
C GLY A 86 -1.38 -6.09 -3.13
N ALA A 87 -2.67 -5.86 -3.38
CA ALA A 87 -3.16 -5.05 -4.52
C ALA A 87 -3.04 -3.53 -4.35
N VAL A 88 -2.97 -3.06 -3.10
CA VAL A 88 -3.15 -1.66 -2.72
C VAL A 88 -1.99 -1.25 -1.83
N GLU A 89 -1.49 -0.03 -2.05
CA GLU A 89 -0.58 0.66 -1.14
C GLU A 89 -1.37 1.52 -0.14
N PHE A 90 -0.99 1.47 1.12
CA PHE A 90 -1.49 2.34 2.16
C PHE A 90 -0.88 3.72 1.98
N GLN A 91 -1.75 4.70 1.80
CA GLN A 91 -1.35 6.09 1.62
C GLN A 91 -2.22 6.95 2.51
N LEU A 92 -1.59 7.69 3.41
CA LEU A 92 -2.28 8.73 4.16
C LEU A 92 -2.62 9.88 3.22
N LEU A 93 -3.91 10.25 3.19
CA LEU A 93 -4.43 11.35 2.36
C LEU A 93 -3.74 12.69 2.70
N PHE A 94 -3.19 12.80 3.91
CA PHE A 94 -2.37 13.91 4.37
C PHE A 94 -1.12 13.33 5.04
N ALA A 95 -0.02 13.30 4.28
CA ALA A 95 1.30 12.88 4.76
C ALA A 95 1.78 13.68 6.00
N ASP A 96 1.32 14.90 6.19
CA ASP A 96 1.70 15.70 7.35
C ASP A 96 0.76 15.53 8.57
N GLY A 97 -0.26 14.66 8.44
CA GLY A 97 -1.21 14.27 9.48
C GLY A 97 -1.98 15.41 10.14
N PHE A 98 -1.81 16.66 9.68
CA PHE A 98 -2.01 17.86 10.51
C PHE A 98 -1.31 17.82 11.90
N GLU A 99 -0.42 16.86 12.12
CA GLU A 99 0.25 16.55 13.39
C GLU A 99 1.67 17.13 13.44
N SER A 100 2.21 17.55 12.29
CA SER A 100 3.49 18.24 12.18
C SER A 100 3.51 19.62 12.87
N GLY A 101 2.36 20.13 13.31
CA GLY A 101 2.21 21.43 13.98
C GLY A 101 2.52 22.63 13.07
N GLY A 102 2.77 22.40 11.78
CA GLY A 102 3.04 23.42 10.77
C GLY A 102 1.83 23.71 9.91
N THR A 103 1.54 24.99 9.66
CA THR A 103 0.47 25.42 8.74
C THR A 103 0.98 25.70 7.33
N THR A 104 2.22 25.32 7.01
CA THR A 104 2.90 25.68 5.75
C THR A 104 2.27 25.04 4.51
N LEU A 105 1.49 23.98 4.68
CA LEU A 105 0.77 23.30 3.60
C LEU A 105 -0.73 23.62 3.60
N TRP A 106 -1.19 24.50 4.51
CA TRP A 106 -2.58 24.93 4.57
C TRP A 106 -2.81 26.10 3.59
N SER A 107 -3.91 26.05 2.84
CA SER A 107 -4.37 27.22 2.10
C SER A 107 -4.86 28.30 3.09
N ALA A 108 -4.29 29.50 3.03
CA ALA A 108 -4.75 30.66 3.79
C ALA A 108 -6.08 31.24 3.28
N THR A 109 -6.60 30.70 2.17
CA THR A 109 -7.85 31.13 1.54
C THR A 109 -8.89 30.04 1.66
N THR A 110 -10.02 30.39 2.29
CA THR A 110 -11.26 29.63 2.21
C THR A 110 -11.93 29.86 0.84
N PRO A 111 -12.61 28.86 0.25
CA PRO A 111 -13.35 29.03 -1.00
C PRO A 111 -14.39 30.15 -0.96
#